data_AF-A0A9Y3QMQ9-F1
#
_entry.id   AF-A0A9Y3QMQ9-F1
#
_cell.length_a   1.000
_cell.length_b   1.000
_cell.length_c   1.000
_cell.angle_alpha   90.00
_cell.angle_beta   90.00
_cell.angle_gamma   90.00
#
_symmetry.space_group_name_H-M   'P 1'
#
loop_
_entity.id
_entity.type
_entity.pdbx_description
1 polymer ?
#
loop_
_entity_poly.entity_id
_entity_poly.type
_entity_poly.pdbx_seq_one_letter_code
_entity_poly.pdbx_strand_id
1 'polypeptide(L)'
;MFSQLTPEESASRMWTAAGRDSSYVLVELQVLQREQEELKAKYEESKQVLESLQQREEELHKKIKEMQDLHLSFDMYHKDEEANRAIEKAEQERQRVLQKEAEIERLKEQLAKLTEEKQELEHQVKRHSVYRDLLEQLLKITKFKDVAALTDHLESLLHFRCQLSERESKAQEQADEQRKALLTLEQQHNLLLLQRNNQLSQLQTKLEKTHSEGLIWEKKWNNIQETAARKTLKLGQIKMAILNLYEMTGGQVGGEEGVDVNDTEKQLEQVKQFFEDQTDIVQQYQPHSQRHNNDQGKQKSKKPTNKEM
;
A
#
# COMPACT_ATOMS: atom_id res chain seq x y z
N MET A 1 47.79 35.37 -110.67
CA MET A 1 49.26 35.20 -110.66
C MET A 1 49.55 33.96 -111.48
N PHE A 2 50.15 33.91 -112.67
CA PHE A 2 50.99 34.77 -113.51
C PHE A 2 50.22 35.11 -114.83
N SER A 3 50.13 36.37 -115.29
CA SER A 3 51.08 37.10 -116.18
C SER A 3 51.36 36.36 -117.50
N GLN A 4 50.61 36.63 -118.58
CA GLN A 4 50.92 37.55 -119.71
C GLN A 4 52.16 37.18 -120.56
N LEU A 5 51.94 36.94 -121.86
CA LEU A 5 52.73 37.48 -123.00
C LEU A 5 52.03 37.14 -124.34
N THR A 6 51.63 38.18 -125.07
CA THR A 6 51.31 38.21 -126.51
C THR A 6 52.57 38.71 -127.29
N PRO A 7 52.50 39.15 -128.57
CA PRO A 7 52.59 38.42 -129.83
C PRO A 7 53.79 38.86 -130.74
N GLU A 8 53.83 38.32 -131.97
CA GLU A 8 54.43 38.87 -133.22
C GLU A 8 55.88 38.54 -133.65
N GLU A 9 56.10 38.71 -134.97
CA GLU A 9 57.33 38.55 -135.81
C GLU A 9 57.61 37.15 -136.41
N SER A 10 57.86 36.93 -137.72
CA SER A 10 58.16 37.81 -138.85
C SER A 10 57.95 37.10 -140.19
N ALA A 11 57.47 37.86 -141.19
CA ALA A 11 57.49 37.53 -142.61
C ALA A 11 58.89 37.68 -143.21
N SER A 12 59.33 36.75 -144.08
CA SER A 12 60.16 37.01 -145.29
C SER A 12 60.79 35.74 -145.88
N ARG A 13 60.32 35.31 -147.06
CA ARG A 13 61.12 35.18 -148.30
C ARG A 13 60.31 34.50 -149.43
N MET A 14 59.83 35.36 -150.34
CA MET A 14 59.56 35.15 -151.77
C MET A 14 60.80 34.56 -152.50
N TRP A 15 60.82 33.96 -153.71
CA TRP A 15 59.89 33.66 -154.82
C TRP A 15 60.68 32.80 -155.87
N THR A 16 60.00 31.98 -156.68
CA THR A 16 60.11 31.79 -158.16
C THR A 16 59.28 30.54 -158.57
N ALA A 17 58.11 30.69 -159.18
CA ALA A 17 57.81 30.71 -160.64
C ALA A 17 58.08 29.36 -161.35
N ALA A 18 57.26 28.76 -162.23
CA ALA A 18 55.89 28.96 -162.75
C ALA A 18 55.53 27.70 -163.59
N GLY A 19 54.24 27.33 -163.68
CA GLY A 19 53.73 26.31 -164.63
C GLY A 19 52.47 25.58 -164.12
N ARG A 20 51.34 25.73 -164.83
CA ARG A 20 49.98 25.30 -164.42
C ARG A 20 49.65 23.85 -164.81
N ASP A 21 48.67 23.22 -164.15
CA ASP A 21 47.54 22.52 -164.80
C ASP A 21 46.34 22.23 -163.86
N SER A 22 45.12 22.33 -164.40
CA SER A 22 43.82 22.56 -163.73
C SER A 22 43.04 21.31 -163.26
N SER A 23 43.69 20.14 -163.14
CA SER A 23 43.02 18.88 -162.76
C SER A 23 43.13 18.54 -161.26
N TYR A 24 43.95 19.27 -160.50
CA TYR A 24 44.21 19.01 -159.07
C TYR A 24 43.10 19.58 -158.15
N VAL A 25 42.45 20.66 -158.58
CA VAL A 25 41.49 21.44 -157.77
C VAL A 25 40.20 20.66 -157.47
N LEU A 26 39.80 19.72 -158.33
CA LEU A 26 38.53 18.97 -158.14
C LEU A 26 38.67 17.81 -157.15
N VAL A 27 39.86 17.21 -157.05
CA VAL A 27 40.17 16.16 -156.08
C VAL A 27 40.37 16.77 -154.69
N GLU A 28 40.98 17.95 -154.60
CA GLU A 28 41.04 18.72 -153.35
C GLU A 28 39.65 19.02 -152.77
N LEU A 29 38.65 19.35 -153.60
CA LEU A 29 37.29 19.62 -153.13
C LEU A 29 36.56 18.40 -152.53
N GLN A 30 36.75 17.20 -153.09
CA GLN A 30 36.17 15.97 -152.53
C GLN A 30 36.88 15.49 -151.26
N VAL A 31 38.20 15.69 -151.19
CA VAL A 31 38.99 15.43 -149.98
C VAL A 31 38.54 16.38 -148.87
N LEU A 32 38.38 17.68 -149.18
CA LEU A 32 37.88 18.69 -148.25
C LEU A 32 36.47 18.40 -147.73
N GLN A 33 35.55 17.88 -148.56
CA GLN A 33 34.21 17.50 -148.08
C GLN A 33 34.23 16.32 -147.11
N ARG A 34 35.05 15.30 -147.39
CA ARG A 34 35.23 14.14 -146.49
C ARG A 34 35.87 14.57 -145.18
N GLU A 35 36.89 15.42 -145.26
CA GLU A 35 37.49 16.06 -144.08
C GLU A 35 36.49 16.92 -143.30
N GLN A 36 35.55 17.59 -143.98
CA GLN A 36 34.52 18.40 -143.34
C GLN A 36 33.44 17.56 -142.64
N GLU A 37 33.05 16.42 -143.20
CA GLU A 37 32.14 15.47 -142.55
C GLU A 37 32.83 14.77 -141.37
N GLU A 38 34.10 14.39 -141.49
CA GLU A 38 34.90 13.86 -140.39
C GLU A 38 35.12 14.91 -139.28
N LEU A 39 35.33 16.18 -139.64
CA LEU A 39 35.41 17.28 -138.67
C LEU A 39 34.07 17.53 -137.96
N LYS A 40 32.93 17.42 -138.67
CA LYS A 40 31.61 17.52 -138.04
C LYS A 40 31.32 16.35 -137.11
N ALA A 41 31.64 15.13 -137.51
CA ALA A 41 31.51 13.95 -136.65
C ALA A 41 32.41 14.08 -135.40
N LYS A 42 33.68 14.47 -135.57
CA LYS A 42 34.59 14.75 -134.44
C LYS A 42 34.10 15.90 -133.56
N TYR A 43 33.45 16.91 -134.14
CA TYR A 43 32.85 18.03 -133.40
C TYR A 43 31.63 17.58 -132.59
N GLU A 44 30.74 16.77 -133.19
CA GLU A 44 29.56 16.22 -132.51
C GLU A 44 29.93 15.22 -131.41
N GLU A 45 30.93 14.35 -131.65
CA GLU A 45 31.52 13.50 -130.62
C GLU A 45 32.16 14.32 -129.49
N SER A 46 32.96 15.34 -129.84
CA SER A 46 33.56 16.24 -128.84
C SER A 46 32.49 16.99 -128.04
N LYS A 47 31.38 17.36 -128.66
CA LYS A 47 30.24 18.02 -128.02
C LYS A 47 29.50 17.07 -127.06
N GLN A 48 29.22 15.84 -127.46
CA GLN A 48 28.59 14.83 -126.59
C GLN A 48 29.50 14.47 -125.41
N VAL A 49 30.82 14.36 -125.64
CA VAL A 49 31.81 14.16 -124.58
C VAL A 49 31.80 15.37 -123.63
N LEU A 50 31.75 16.59 -124.14
CA LEU A 50 31.67 17.80 -123.30
C LEU A 50 30.39 17.85 -122.46
N GLU A 51 29.23 17.54 -123.05
CA GLU A 51 27.93 17.51 -122.34
C GLU A 51 27.89 16.43 -121.25
N SER A 52 28.43 15.23 -121.52
CA SER A 52 28.54 14.17 -120.50
C SER A 52 29.53 14.52 -119.39
N LEU A 53 30.62 15.21 -119.71
CA LEU A 53 31.56 15.74 -118.73
C LEU A 53 30.93 16.85 -117.88
N GLN A 54 30.14 17.76 -118.47
CA GLN A 54 29.40 18.80 -117.74
C GLN A 54 28.36 18.19 -116.79
N GLN A 55 27.58 17.20 -117.23
CA GLN A 55 26.66 16.47 -116.37
C GLN A 55 27.40 15.77 -115.22
N ARG A 56 28.54 15.14 -115.52
CA ARG A 56 29.41 14.52 -114.51
C ARG A 56 29.95 15.54 -113.51
N GLU A 57 30.32 16.72 -113.98
CA GLU A 57 30.79 17.82 -113.14
C GLU A 57 29.68 18.33 -112.21
N GLU A 58 28.46 18.52 -112.72
CA GLU A 58 27.30 18.90 -111.91
C GLU A 58 26.93 17.83 -110.86
N GLU A 59 26.96 16.56 -111.24
CA GLU A 59 26.78 15.44 -110.30
C GLU A 59 27.83 15.44 -109.18
N LEU A 60 29.10 15.67 -109.54
CA LEU A 60 30.19 15.76 -108.56
C LEU A 60 30.00 16.97 -107.65
N HIS A 61 29.58 18.12 -108.17
CA HIS A 61 29.28 19.29 -107.34
C HIS A 61 28.11 19.05 -106.38
N LYS A 62 27.05 18.37 -106.82
CA LYS A 62 25.95 17.96 -105.92
C LYS A 62 26.46 17.03 -104.82
N LYS A 63 27.24 16.01 -105.18
CA LYS A 63 27.85 15.09 -104.19
C LYS A 63 28.80 15.80 -103.23
N ILE A 64 29.58 16.77 -103.70
CA ILE A 64 30.45 17.57 -102.84
C ILE A 64 29.62 18.39 -101.85
N LYS A 65 28.54 19.04 -102.29
CA LYS A 65 27.62 19.78 -101.41
C LYS A 65 26.95 18.87 -100.39
N GLU A 66 26.41 17.73 -100.83
CA GLU A 66 25.83 16.70 -99.94
C GLU A 66 26.85 16.22 -98.89
N MET A 67 28.10 15.98 -99.29
CA MET A 67 29.18 15.59 -98.37
C MET A 67 29.55 16.72 -97.40
N GLN A 68 29.54 17.98 -97.85
CA GLN A 68 29.78 19.14 -96.98
C GLN A 68 28.66 19.31 -95.94
N ASP A 69 27.39 19.17 -96.35
CA ASP A 69 26.24 19.24 -95.43
C ASP A 69 26.25 18.07 -94.43
N LEU A 70 26.60 16.86 -94.88
CA LEU A 70 26.81 15.70 -94.00
C LEU A 70 27.96 15.94 -93.02
N HIS A 71 29.07 16.56 -93.46
CA HIS A 71 30.17 16.89 -92.58
C HIS A 71 29.78 17.92 -91.52
N LEU A 72 29.07 19.00 -91.91
CA LEU A 72 28.58 20.01 -90.99
C LEU A 72 27.60 19.43 -89.96
N SER A 73 26.66 18.59 -90.40
CA SER A 73 25.73 17.91 -89.49
C SER A 73 26.44 16.93 -88.55
N PHE A 74 27.47 16.22 -89.02
CA PHE A 74 28.29 15.36 -88.17
C PHE A 74 29.12 16.15 -87.16
N ASP A 75 29.71 17.28 -87.55
CA ASP A 75 30.44 18.19 -86.66
C ASP A 75 29.51 18.79 -85.60
N MET A 76 28.28 19.17 -85.98
CA MET A 76 27.26 19.62 -85.04
C MET A 76 26.89 18.50 -84.07
N TYR A 77 26.64 17.28 -84.56
CA TYR A 77 26.34 16.12 -83.71
C TYR A 77 27.49 15.82 -82.74
N HIS A 78 28.75 15.90 -83.19
CA HIS A 78 29.90 15.67 -82.33
C HIS A 78 30.02 16.73 -81.23
N LYS A 79 29.78 18.01 -81.56
CA LYS A 79 29.76 19.10 -80.57
C LYS A 79 28.62 18.95 -79.57
N ASP A 80 27.43 18.58 -80.05
CA ASP A 80 26.27 18.33 -79.18
C ASP A 80 26.51 17.12 -78.26
N GLU A 81 27.10 16.05 -78.78
CA GLU A 81 27.48 14.86 -78.00
C GLU A 81 28.57 15.17 -76.96
N GLU A 82 29.57 15.98 -77.30
CA GLU A 82 30.58 16.47 -76.34
C GLU A 82 29.96 17.36 -75.26
N ALA A 83 29.05 18.26 -75.64
CA ALA A 83 28.31 19.10 -74.70
C ALA A 83 27.43 18.26 -73.76
N ASN A 84 26.71 17.26 -74.30
CA ASN A 84 25.91 16.33 -73.51
C ASN A 84 26.76 15.52 -72.53
N ARG A 85 27.91 14.98 -72.98
CA ARG A 85 28.85 14.28 -72.08
C ARG A 85 29.41 15.19 -70.99
N ALA A 86 29.64 16.47 -71.29
CA ALA A 86 30.07 17.44 -70.29
C ALA A 86 28.96 17.74 -69.26
N ILE A 87 27.72 17.87 -69.73
CA ILE A 87 26.53 18.05 -68.88
C ILE A 87 26.33 16.83 -67.97
N GLU A 88 26.33 15.62 -68.52
CA GLU A 88 26.19 14.38 -67.74
C GLU A 88 27.27 14.24 -66.68
N LYS A 89 28.54 14.55 -67.01
CA LYS A 89 29.63 14.55 -66.02
C LYS A 89 29.40 15.60 -64.92
N ALA A 90 28.95 16.80 -65.28
CA ALA A 90 28.64 17.85 -64.32
C ALA A 90 27.45 17.46 -63.43
N GLU A 91 26.42 16.81 -63.97
CA GLU A 91 25.27 16.30 -63.22
C GLU A 91 25.67 15.16 -62.28
N GLN A 92 26.46 14.19 -62.74
CA GLN A 92 27.00 13.13 -61.89
C GLN A 92 27.83 13.70 -60.74
N GLU A 93 28.66 14.72 -61.01
CA GLU A 93 29.46 15.36 -59.96
C GLU A 93 28.57 16.13 -58.98
N ARG A 94 27.56 16.85 -59.47
CA ARG A 94 26.54 17.48 -58.60
C ARG A 94 25.83 16.46 -57.73
N GLN A 95 25.42 15.30 -58.28
CA GLN A 95 24.80 14.23 -57.50
C GLN A 95 25.74 13.67 -56.44
N ARG A 96 27.02 13.47 -56.75
CA ARG A 96 28.03 13.04 -55.76
C ARG A 96 28.22 14.07 -54.65
N VAL A 97 28.24 15.35 -55.00
CA VAL A 97 28.32 16.44 -54.00
C VAL A 97 27.10 16.42 -53.10
N LEU A 98 25.88 16.33 -53.65
CA LEU A 98 24.64 16.25 -52.87
C LEU A 98 24.61 15.03 -51.93
N GLN A 99 25.07 13.86 -52.39
CA GLN A 99 25.17 12.66 -51.55
C GLN A 99 26.14 12.86 -50.39
N LYS A 100 27.32 13.44 -50.66
CA LYS A 100 28.32 13.73 -49.63
C LYS A 100 27.84 14.82 -48.66
N GLU A 101 27.14 15.84 -49.14
CA GLU A 101 26.55 16.87 -48.29
C GLU A 101 25.48 16.28 -47.36
N ALA A 102 24.59 15.42 -47.88
CA ALA A 102 23.61 14.71 -47.06
C ALA A 102 24.28 13.80 -46.01
N GLU A 103 25.38 13.13 -46.37
CA GLU A 103 26.17 12.32 -45.44
C GLU A 103 26.85 13.20 -44.37
N ILE A 104 27.41 14.34 -44.75
CA ILE A 104 28.00 15.32 -43.81
C ILE A 104 26.95 15.82 -42.83
N GLU A 105 25.75 16.19 -43.28
CA GLU A 105 24.69 16.64 -42.39
C GLU A 105 24.23 15.52 -41.44
N ARG A 106 24.05 14.29 -41.95
CA ARG A 106 23.74 13.13 -41.11
C ARG A 106 24.83 12.89 -40.06
N LEU A 107 26.11 12.98 -40.43
CA LEU A 107 27.23 12.80 -39.50
C LEU A 107 27.28 13.95 -38.48
N LYS A 108 27.00 15.19 -38.87
CA LYS A 108 26.90 16.33 -37.94
C LYS A 108 25.78 16.13 -36.93
N GLU A 109 24.61 15.68 -37.34
CA GLU A 109 23.51 15.36 -36.44
C GLU A 109 23.87 14.25 -35.44
N GLN A 110 24.56 13.20 -35.91
CA GLN A 110 25.03 12.12 -35.04
C GLN A 110 26.08 12.62 -34.04
N LEU A 111 27.03 13.44 -34.49
CA LEU A 111 28.01 14.06 -33.60
C LEU A 111 27.33 14.95 -32.56
N ALA A 112 26.34 15.76 -32.95
CA ALA A 112 25.59 16.60 -32.03
C ALA A 112 24.90 15.77 -30.92
N LYS A 113 24.18 14.70 -31.31
CA LYS A 113 23.55 13.77 -30.36
C LYS A 113 24.55 13.13 -29.41
N LEU A 114 25.65 12.60 -29.94
CA LEU A 114 26.71 11.99 -29.14
C LEU A 114 27.37 12.99 -28.18
N THR A 115 27.53 14.26 -28.59
CA THR A 115 28.06 15.29 -27.71
C THR A 115 27.10 15.66 -26.58
N GLU A 116 25.80 15.67 -26.85
CA GLU A 116 24.77 15.90 -25.82
C GLU A 116 24.72 14.75 -24.80
N GLU A 117 24.70 13.50 -25.28
CA GLU A 117 24.77 12.30 -24.42
C GLU A 117 26.03 12.29 -23.54
N LYS A 118 27.18 12.64 -24.13
CA LYS A 118 28.43 12.76 -23.38
C LYS A 118 28.34 13.83 -22.29
N GLN A 119 27.78 15.00 -22.60
CA GLN A 119 27.64 16.08 -21.61
C GLN A 119 26.70 15.70 -20.46
N GLU A 120 25.60 15.01 -20.75
CA GLU A 120 24.66 14.51 -19.74
C GLU A 120 25.34 13.47 -18.84
N LEU A 121 26.08 12.52 -19.42
CA LEU A 121 26.85 11.53 -18.65
C LEU A 121 27.93 12.21 -17.79
N GLU A 122 28.67 13.18 -18.34
CA GLU A 122 29.65 13.95 -17.57
C GLU A 122 29.00 14.71 -16.39
N HIS A 123 27.82 15.28 -16.60
CA HIS A 123 27.06 15.94 -15.56
C HIS A 123 26.63 14.96 -14.47
N GLN A 124 26.12 13.77 -14.83
CA GLN A 124 25.77 12.73 -13.88
C GLN A 124 26.97 12.24 -13.07
N VAL A 125 28.13 12.03 -13.72
CA VAL A 125 29.36 11.64 -13.04
C VAL A 125 29.80 12.73 -12.05
N LYS A 126 29.75 14.01 -12.44
CA LYS A 126 30.05 15.12 -11.53
C LYS A 126 29.09 15.16 -10.35
N ARG A 127 27.79 14.96 -10.58
CA ARG A 127 26.80 14.90 -9.49
C ARG A 127 27.11 13.79 -8.48
N HIS A 128 27.52 12.61 -8.96
CA HIS A 128 27.85 11.49 -8.08
C HIS A 128 29.27 11.54 -7.49
N SER A 129 30.14 12.44 -7.97
CA SER A 129 31.51 12.59 -7.46
C SER A 129 31.56 12.93 -5.97
N VAL A 130 30.58 13.69 -5.46
CA VAL A 130 30.45 14.04 -4.04
C VAL A 130 30.34 12.79 -3.17
N TYR A 131 29.59 11.76 -3.60
CA TYR A 131 29.46 10.52 -2.85
C TYR A 131 30.75 9.71 -2.87
N ARG A 132 31.48 9.72 -3.99
CA ARG A 132 32.80 9.07 -4.08
C ARG A 132 33.78 9.71 -3.10
N ASP A 133 33.85 11.05 -3.08
CA ASP A 133 34.75 11.78 -2.19
C ASP A 133 34.40 11.57 -0.71
N LEU A 134 33.10 11.50 -0.38
CA LEU A 134 32.63 11.14 0.97
C LEU A 134 33.03 9.71 1.35
N LEU A 135 32.88 8.74 0.46
CA LEU A 135 33.29 7.35 0.71
C LEU A 135 34.81 7.23 0.87
N GLU A 136 35.59 7.97 0.08
CA GLU A 136 37.04 8.06 0.24
C GLU A 136 37.44 8.70 1.57
N GLN A 137 36.73 9.74 2.03
CA GLN A 137 36.94 10.33 3.36
C GLN A 137 36.59 9.34 4.48
N LEU A 138 35.50 8.59 4.34
CA LEU A 138 35.12 7.55 5.29
C LEU A 138 36.15 6.42 5.30
N LEU A 139 36.72 6.03 4.16
CA LEU A 139 37.83 5.07 4.10
C LEU A 139 39.08 5.57 4.82
N LYS A 140 39.36 6.88 4.85
CA LYS A 140 40.48 7.43 5.62
C LYS A 140 40.27 7.34 7.13
N ILE A 141 39.01 7.44 7.57
CA ILE A 141 38.64 7.38 9.00
C ILE A 141 38.48 5.92 9.46
N THR A 142 38.07 5.05 8.56
CA THR A 142 37.78 3.64 8.85
C THR A 142 38.95 2.73 8.50
N LYS A 143 38.90 1.46 8.94
CA LYS A 143 39.96 0.46 8.69
C LYS A 143 39.68 -0.43 7.47
N PHE A 144 38.70 -0.10 6.64
CA PHE A 144 38.32 -0.92 5.49
C PHE A 144 39.33 -0.76 4.34
N LYS A 145 39.55 -1.85 3.60
CA LYS A 145 40.54 -1.90 2.50
C LYS A 145 40.06 -1.17 1.26
N ASP A 146 38.77 -1.24 0.97
CA ASP A 146 38.12 -0.67 -0.21
C ASP A 146 36.67 -0.27 0.08
N VAL A 147 36.10 0.50 -0.84
CA VAL A 147 34.70 0.97 -0.77
C VAL A 147 33.75 -0.22 -0.78
N ALA A 148 34.08 -1.30 -1.50
CA ALA A 148 33.27 -2.52 -1.55
C ALA A 148 33.15 -3.19 -0.17
N ALA A 149 34.25 -3.42 0.54
CA ALA A 149 34.19 -4.01 1.89
C ALA A 149 33.45 -3.13 2.90
N LEU A 150 33.53 -1.80 2.76
CA LEU A 150 32.73 -0.88 3.56
C LEU A 150 31.23 -1.03 3.25
N THR A 151 30.87 -1.09 1.97
CA THR A 151 29.47 -1.31 1.54
C THR A 151 28.94 -2.64 2.00
N ASP A 152 29.68 -3.75 1.81
CA ASP A 152 29.29 -5.09 2.28
C ASP A 152 29.05 -5.11 3.80
N HIS A 153 29.89 -4.41 4.55
CA HIS A 153 29.73 -4.28 5.99
C HIS A 153 28.47 -3.48 6.36
N LEU A 154 28.21 -2.37 5.67
CA LEU A 154 27.01 -1.56 5.87
C LEU A 154 25.73 -2.33 5.51
N GLU A 155 25.74 -3.07 4.40
CA GLU A 155 24.65 -3.95 4.00
C GLU A 155 24.39 -5.03 5.04
N SER A 156 25.46 -5.66 5.53
CA SER A 156 25.37 -6.62 6.64
C SER A 156 24.79 -5.97 7.89
N LEU A 157 25.22 -4.76 8.27
CA LEU A 157 24.71 -4.03 9.42
C LEU A 157 23.23 -3.66 9.26
N LEU A 158 22.82 -3.24 8.06
CA LEU A 158 21.41 -2.97 7.75
C LEU A 158 20.58 -4.26 7.85
N HIS A 159 21.09 -5.37 7.32
CA HIS A 159 20.45 -6.67 7.44
C HIS A 159 20.27 -7.08 8.90
N PHE A 160 21.33 -6.97 9.72
CA PHE A 160 21.25 -7.25 11.16
C PHE A 160 20.29 -6.30 11.88
N ARG A 161 20.26 -5.02 11.52
CA ARG A 161 19.32 -4.05 12.10
C ARG A 161 17.87 -4.44 11.80
N CYS A 162 17.57 -4.83 10.56
CA CYS A 162 16.24 -5.32 10.19
C CYS A 162 15.86 -6.57 10.99
N GLN A 163 16.75 -7.56 11.07
CA GLN A 163 16.50 -8.77 11.86
C GLN A 163 16.29 -8.49 13.36
N LEU A 164 17.07 -7.56 13.93
CA LEU A 164 16.93 -7.16 15.33
C LEU A 164 15.61 -6.44 15.56
N SER A 165 15.24 -5.51 14.68
CA SER A 165 13.96 -4.81 14.75
C SER A 165 12.77 -5.76 14.65
N GLU A 166 12.83 -6.77 13.78
CA GLU A 166 11.78 -7.79 13.69
C GLU A 166 11.69 -8.64 14.97
N ARG A 167 12.82 -9.04 15.55
CA ARG A 167 12.85 -9.78 16.81
C ARG A 167 12.33 -8.94 17.96
N GLU A 168 12.70 -7.67 18.03
CA GLU A 168 12.20 -6.72 19.02
C GLU A 168 10.68 -6.54 18.90
N SER A 169 10.16 -6.35 17.67
CA SER A 169 8.71 -6.25 17.43
C SER A 169 7.97 -7.49 17.91
N LYS A 170 8.47 -8.69 17.58
CA LYS A 170 7.87 -9.97 18.02
C LYS A 170 7.90 -10.13 19.54
N ALA A 171 9.01 -9.76 20.18
CA ALA A 171 9.12 -9.82 21.64
C ALA A 171 8.16 -8.82 22.32
N GLN A 172 8.02 -7.63 21.74
CA GLN A 172 7.10 -6.60 22.22
C GLN A 172 5.63 -7.04 22.08
N GLU A 173 5.25 -7.63 20.94
CA GLU A 173 3.92 -8.21 20.73
C GLU A 173 3.61 -9.30 21.77
N GLN A 174 4.55 -10.23 22.01
CA GLN A 174 4.38 -11.27 23.03
C GLN A 174 4.25 -10.68 24.44
N ALA A 175 5.04 -9.66 24.78
CA ALA A 175 4.93 -8.98 26.07
C ALA A 175 3.57 -8.29 26.23
N ASP A 176 3.05 -7.67 25.18
CA ASP A 176 1.75 -7.01 25.22
C ASP A 176 0.59 -8.00 25.26
N GLU A 177 0.70 -9.16 24.61
CA GLU A 177 -0.24 -10.28 24.78
C GLU A 177 -0.26 -10.81 26.21
N GLN A 178 0.91 -11.03 26.81
CA GLN A 178 1.02 -11.47 28.20
C GLN A 178 0.45 -10.43 29.17
N ARG A 179 0.72 -9.13 28.95
CA ARG A 179 0.13 -8.04 29.75
C ARG A 179 -1.40 -8.03 29.65
N LYS A 180 -1.95 -8.18 28.45
CA LYS A 180 -3.41 -8.28 28.26
C LYS A 180 -3.98 -9.49 29.01
N ALA A 181 -3.34 -10.65 28.93
CA ALA A 181 -3.76 -11.86 29.65
C ALA A 181 -3.69 -11.70 31.18
N LEU A 182 -2.67 -11.01 31.69
CA LEU A 182 -2.57 -10.69 33.13
C LEU A 182 -3.70 -9.76 33.57
N LEU A 183 -3.97 -8.69 32.81
CA LEU A 183 -5.06 -7.76 33.12
C LEU A 183 -6.43 -8.46 33.14
N THR A 184 -6.70 -9.37 32.20
CA THR A 184 -7.96 -10.11 32.20
C THR A 184 -8.05 -11.07 33.39
N LEU A 185 -6.96 -11.74 33.76
CA LEU A 185 -6.89 -12.60 34.95
C LEU A 185 -7.12 -11.79 36.23
N GLU A 186 -6.50 -10.62 36.38
CA GLU A 186 -6.68 -9.73 37.53
C GLU A 186 -8.13 -9.26 37.63
N GLN A 187 -8.75 -8.86 36.51
CA GLN A 187 -10.17 -8.49 36.48
C GLN A 187 -11.07 -9.64 36.92
N GLN A 188 -10.83 -10.85 36.40
CA GLN A 188 -11.57 -12.05 36.81
C GLN A 188 -11.38 -12.36 38.30
N HIS A 189 -10.16 -12.25 38.81
CA HIS A 189 -9.86 -12.48 40.21
C HIS A 189 -10.56 -11.46 41.11
N ASN A 190 -10.52 -10.18 40.75
CA ASN A 190 -11.19 -9.11 41.49
C ASN A 190 -12.71 -9.31 41.53
N LEU A 191 -13.32 -9.74 40.42
CA LEU A 191 -14.74 -10.09 40.37
C LEU A 191 -15.07 -11.27 41.29
N LEU A 192 -14.26 -12.32 41.28
CA LEU A 192 -14.42 -13.47 42.16
C LEU A 192 -14.27 -13.06 43.64
N LEU A 193 -13.27 -12.24 43.96
CA LEU A 193 -13.04 -11.73 45.31
C LEU A 193 -14.26 -10.93 45.80
N LEU A 194 -14.80 -10.06 44.95
CA LEU A 194 -16.01 -9.28 45.25
C LEU A 194 -17.21 -10.20 45.49
N GLN A 195 -17.41 -11.23 44.66
CA GLN A 195 -18.48 -12.21 44.85
C GLN A 195 -18.32 -12.97 46.17
N ARG A 196 -17.11 -13.43 46.51
CA ARG A 196 -16.83 -14.13 47.77
C ARG A 196 -17.01 -13.23 48.98
N ASN A 197 -16.57 -11.98 48.90
CA ASN A 197 -16.76 -11.00 49.96
C ASN A 197 -18.26 -10.73 50.20
N ASN A 198 -19.04 -10.60 49.13
CA ASN A 198 -20.49 -10.45 49.24
C ASN A 198 -21.15 -11.67 49.91
N GLN A 199 -20.78 -12.89 49.50
CA GLN A 199 -21.25 -14.13 50.14
C GLN A 199 -20.88 -14.19 51.63
N LEU A 200 -19.66 -13.79 51.98
CA LEU A 200 -19.19 -13.75 53.36
C LEU A 200 -20.03 -12.77 54.19
N SER A 201 -20.29 -11.57 53.66
CA SER A 201 -21.13 -10.57 54.31
C SER A 201 -22.58 -11.06 54.51
N GLN A 202 -23.14 -11.75 53.52
CA GLN A 202 -24.46 -12.38 53.64
C GLN A 202 -24.50 -13.46 54.72
N LEU A 203 -23.48 -14.31 54.80
CA LEU A 203 -23.39 -15.37 55.81
C LEU A 203 -23.19 -14.79 57.21
N GLN A 204 -22.34 -13.77 57.38
CA GLN A 204 -22.18 -13.05 58.65
C GLN A 204 -23.50 -12.44 59.11
N THR A 205 -24.22 -11.77 58.21
CA THR A 205 -25.53 -11.19 58.53
C THR A 205 -26.53 -12.27 58.97
N LYS A 206 -26.54 -13.45 58.33
CA LYS A 206 -27.40 -14.57 58.75
C LYS A 206 -27.00 -15.10 60.12
N LEU A 207 -25.70 -15.27 60.36
CA LEU A 207 -25.16 -15.74 61.62
C LEU A 207 -25.54 -14.79 62.77
N GLU A 208 -25.32 -13.49 62.60
CA GLU A 208 -25.69 -12.46 63.58
C GLU A 208 -27.20 -12.48 63.87
N LYS A 209 -28.05 -12.63 62.85
CA LYS A 209 -29.50 -12.78 63.04
C LYS A 209 -29.82 -14.00 63.90
N THR A 210 -29.32 -15.19 63.53
CA THR A 210 -29.58 -16.42 64.29
C THR A 210 -29.05 -16.34 65.73
N HIS A 211 -27.88 -15.73 65.94
CA HIS A 211 -27.33 -15.54 67.27
C HIS A 211 -28.18 -14.58 68.10
N SER A 212 -28.64 -13.48 67.51
CA SER A 212 -29.53 -12.54 68.19
C SER A 212 -30.86 -13.17 68.60
N GLU A 213 -31.44 -14.01 67.73
CA GLU A 213 -32.65 -14.78 68.03
C GLU A 213 -32.42 -15.81 69.15
N GLY A 214 -31.29 -16.52 69.11
CA GLY A 214 -30.88 -17.46 70.15
C GLY A 214 -30.79 -16.79 71.52
N LEU A 215 -30.15 -15.62 71.58
CA LEU A 215 -29.99 -14.84 72.81
C LEU A 215 -31.33 -14.33 73.36
N ILE A 216 -32.28 -13.97 72.49
CA ILE A 216 -33.65 -13.61 72.89
C ILE A 216 -34.36 -14.81 73.53
N TRP A 217 -34.25 -16.00 72.93
CA TRP A 217 -34.87 -17.22 73.45
C TRP A 217 -34.23 -17.70 74.73
N GLU A 218 -32.91 -17.61 74.85
CA GLU A 218 -32.18 -17.91 76.07
C GLU A 218 -32.63 -17.00 77.22
N LYS A 219 -32.76 -15.69 76.99
CA LYS A 219 -33.31 -14.76 77.99
C LYS A 219 -34.73 -15.14 78.41
N LYS A 220 -35.60 -15.49 77.46
CA LYS A 220 -36.97 -15.94 77.77
C LYS A 220 -36.95 -17.23 78.59
N TRP A 221 -36.11 -18.20 78.23
CA TRP A 221 -35.96 -19.46 78.93
C TRP A 221 -35.48 -19.25 80.37
N ASN A 222 -34.44 -18.43 80.57
CA ASN A 222 -33.91 -18.09 81.89
C ASN A 222 -35.00 -17.45 82.78
N ASN A 223 -35.80 -16.54 82.23
CA ASN A 223 -36.91 -15.93 82.97
C ASN A 223 -37.97 -16.96 83.38
N ILE A 224 -38.32 -17.90 82.49
CA ILE A 224 -39.26 -18.99 82.79
C ILE A 224 -38.68 -19.88 83.88
N GLN A 225 -37.42 -20.29 83.75
CA GLN A 225 -36.74 -21.14 84.72
C GLN A 225 -36.64 -20.46 86.10
N GLU A 226 -36.26 -19.18 86.15
CA GLU A 226 -36.20 -18.41 87.40
C GLU A 226 -37.59 -18.25 88.03
N THR A 227 -38.63 -18.06 87.22
CA THR A 227 -40.02 -17.99 87.70
C THR A 227 -40.48 -19.34 88.25
N ALA A 228 -40.18 -20.44 87.55
CA ALA A 228 -40.51 -21.78 88.00
C ALA A 228 -39.79 -22.11 89.32
N ALA A 229 -38.49 -21.83 89.41
CA ALA A 229 -37.71 -22.02 90.63
C ALA A 229 -38.30 -21.23 91.82
N ARG A 230 -38.67 -19.96 91.61
CA ARG A 230 -39.36 -19.14 92.62
C ARG A 230 -40.69 -19.74 93.06
N LYS A 231 -41.50 -20.24 92.12
CA LYS A 231 -42.79 -20.90 92.44
C LYS A 231 -42.59 -22.21 93.20
N THR A 232 -41.64 -23.04 92.77
CA THR A 232 -41.30 -24.30 93.45
C THR A 232 -40.80 -24.05 94.86
N LEU A 233 -39.96 -23.03 95.06
CA LEU A 233 -39.49 -22.63 96.38
C LEU A 233 -40.65 -22.18 97.28
N LYS A 234 -41.53 -21.30 96.79
CA LYS A 234 -42.73 -20.87 97.53
C LYS A 234 -43.65 -22.03 97.87
N LEU A 235 -43.88 -22.94 96.94
CA LEU A 235 -44.67 -24.15 97.19
C LEU A 235 -44.03 -25.00 98.29
N GLY A 236 -42.72 -25.22 98.25
CA GLY A 236 -41.99 -25.92 99.29
C GLY A 236 -42.11 -25.24 100.66
N GLN A 237 -42.01 -23.91 100.72
CA GLN A 237 -42.22 -23.13 101.95
C GLN A 237 -43.65 -23.28 102.49
N ILE A 238 -44.67 -23.22 101.64
CA ILE A 238 -46.07 -23.42 102.03
C ILE A 238 -46.28 -24.84 102.57
N LYS A 239 -45.78 -25.86 101.86
CA LYS A 239 -45.85 -27.26 102.30
C LYS A 239 -45.21 -27.45 103.66
N MET A 240 -44.03 -26.86 103.88
CA MET A 240 -43.33 -26.93 105.16
C MET A 240 -44.11 -26.23 106.28
N ALA A 241 -44.70 -25.06 106.01
CA ALA A 241 -45.52 -24.36 106.99
C ALA A 241 -46.77 -25.16 107.38
N ILE A 242 -47.44 -25.79 106.41
CA ILE A 242 -48.59 -26.68 106.64
C ILE A 242 -48.16 -27.88 107.49
N LEU A 243 -47.08 -28.55 107.11
CA LEU A 243 -46.54 -29.70 107.83
C LEU A 243 -46.24 -29.34 109.29
N ASN A 244 -45.54 -28.22 109.52
CA ASN A 244 -45.23 -27.74 110.87
C ASN A 244 -46.48 -27.45 111.70
N LEU A 245 -47.51 -26.83 111.10
CA LEU A 245 -48.78 -26.58 111.79
C LEU A 245 -49.51 -27.88 112.12
N TYR A 246 -49.51 -28.84 111.20
CA TYR A 246 -50.10 -30.16 111.39
C TYR A 246 -49.42 -30.94 112.53
N GLU A 247 -48.09 -31.00 112.53
CA GLU A 247 -47.31 -31.62 113.60
C GLU A 247 -47.57 -30.92 114.96
N MET A 248 -47.70 -29.58 114.98
CA MET A 248 -48.07 -28.84 116.20
C MET A 248 -49.45 -29.20 116.76
N THR A 249 -50.41 -29.58 115.91
CA THR A 249 -51.73 -30.07 116.34
C THR A 249 -51.72 -31.52 116.86
N GLY A 250 -50.55 -32.16 116.90
CA GLY A 250 -50.37 -33.55 117.35
C GLY A 250 -50.50 -34.58 116.23
N GLY A 251 -50.56 -34.14 114.97
CA GLY A 251 -50.58 -35.02 113.80
C GLY A 251 -49.27 -35.76 113.60
N GLN A 252 -49.35 -37.05 113.26
CA GLN A 252 -48.18 -37.86 112.91
C GLN A 252 -48.05 -38.01 111.39
N VAL A 253 -46.82 -37.88 110.91
CA VAL A 253 -46.48 -37.91 109.49
C VAL A 253 -45.93 -39.29 109.15
N GLY A 254 -46.64 -40.04 108.31
CA GLY A 254 -46.33 -41.44 107.97
C GLY A 254 -46.70 -42.45 109.07
N GLY A 255 -47.14 -43.65 108.67
CA GLY A 255 -47.67 -44.71 109.54
C GLY A 255 -49.02 -45.25 109.04
N GLU A 256 -49.66 -46.19 109.77
CA GLU A 256 -51.01 -46.70 109.40
C GLU A 256 -52.13 -45.67 109.66
N GLU A 257 -51.95 -44.75 110.63
CA GLU A 257 -52.92 -43.69 110.98
C GLU A 257 -52.45 -42.27 110.60
N GLY A 258 -51.19 -42.11 110.15
CA GLY A 258 -50.60 -40.82 109.82
C GLY A 258 -50.92 -40.33 108.41
N VAL A 259 -51.03 -39.01 108.21
CA VAL A 259 -51.24 -38.41 106.89
C VAL A 259 -49.93 -38.37 106.10
N ASP A 260 -49.99 -38.61 104.79
CA ASP A 260 -48.80 -38.56 103.93
C ASP A 260 -48.17 -37.17 103.90
N VAL A 261 -46.83 -37.12 103.84
CA VAL A 261 -46.03 -35.88 103.84
C VAL A 261 -46.43 -34.96 102.69
N ASN A 262 -46.81 -35.50 101.53
CA ASN A 262 -47.15 -34.72 100.35
C ASN A 262 -48.63 -34.37 100.25
N ASP A 263 -49.50 -34.97 101.07
CA ASP A 263 -50.93 -34.75 101.09
C ASP A 263 -51.28 -33.53 101.98
N THR A 264 -50.92 -32.35 101.48
CA THR A 264 -51.11 -31.09 102.20
C THR A 264 -52.57 -30.71 102.41
N GLU A 265 -53.48 -31.24 101.59
CA GLU A 265 -54.92 -30.97 101.72
C GLU A 265 -55.49 -31.64 102.96
N LYS A 266 -55.18 -32.93 103.18
CA LYS A 266 -55.61 -33.63 104.40
C LYS A 266 -54.96 -33.08 105.66
N GLN A 267 -53.69 -32.68 105.60
CA GLN A 267 -53.00 -32.02 106.72
C GLN A 267 -53.73 -30.72 107.12
N LEU A 268 -54.08 -29.88 106.15
CA LEU A 268 -54.83 -28.63 106.41
C LEU A 268 -56.24 -28.90 106.96
N GLU A 269 -56.95 -29.91 106.47
CA GLU A 269 -58.30 -30.23 106.96
C GLU A 269 -58.25 -30.67 108.43
N GLN A 270 -57.26 -31.46 108.83
CA GLN A 270 -57.08 -31.85 110.24
C GLN A 270 -56.68 -30.65 111.12
N VAL A 271 -55.80 -29.78 110.64
CA VAL A 271 -55.48 -28.52 111.33
C VAL A 271 -56.73 -27.64 111.50
N LYS A 272 -57.58 -27.57 110.48
CA LYS A 272 -58.84 -26.82 110.52
C LYS A 272 -59.82 -27.42 111.54
N GLN A 273 -60.03 -28.74 111.50
CA GLN A 273 -60.88 -29.44 112.48
C GLN A 273 -60.39 -29.19 113.90
N PHE A 274 -59.08 -29.26 114.14
CA PHE A 274 -58.50 -28.92 115.44
C PHE A 274 -58.83 -27.49 115.87
N PHE A 275 -58.72 -26.50 114.98
CA PHE A 275 -59.09 -25.11 115.31
C PHE A 275 -60.59 -24.93 115.55
N GLU A 276 -61.45 -25.60 114.79
CA GLU A 276 -62.91 -25.60 115.00
C GLU A 276 -63.25 -26.21 116.36
N ASP A 277 -62.66 -27.36 116.69
CA ASP A 277 -62.82 -28.01 117.99
C ASP A 277 -62.35 -27.09 119.14
N GLN A 278 -61.18 -26.46 119.03
CA GLN A 278 -60.70 -25.50 120.03
C GLN A 278 -61.62 -24.27 120.14
N THR A 279 -62.17 -23.81 119.01
CA THR A 279 -63.09 -22.67 119.00
C THR A 279 -64.42 -23.04 119.65
N ASP A 280 -64.96 -24.21 119.36
CA ASP A 280 -66.18 -24.74 119.94
C ASP A 280 -66.02 -24.99 121.43
N ILE A 281 -64.86 -25.51 121.86
CA ILE A 281 -64.48 -25.61 123.28
C ILE A 281 -64.50 -24.20 123.90
N VAL A 282 -63.79 -23.23 123.33
CA VAL A 282 -63.76 -21.85 123.88
C VAL A 282 -65.15 -21.20 123.92
N GLN A 283 -66.02 -21.46 122.93
CA GLN A 283 -67.40 -20.99 122.91
C GLN A 283 -68.28 -21.68 123.95
N GLN A 284 -68.10 -22.99 124.19
CA GLN A 284 -68.78 -23.73 125.26
C GLN A 284 -68.34 -23.25 126.65
N TYR A 285 -67.09 -22.80 126.79
CA TYR A 285 -66.55 -22.25 128.03
C TYR A 285 -66.62 -20.71 128.11
N GLN A 286 -67.33 -20.04 127.19
CA GLN A 286 -67.52 -18.58 127.24
C GLN A 286 -68.67 -18.24 128.22
N PRO A 287 -68.39 -17.62 129.39
CA PRO A 287 -69.44 -17.15 130.28
C PRO A 287 -70.12 -15.91 129.71
N HIS A 288 -71.41 -15.71 130.02
CA HIS A 288 -72.09 -14.42 129.88
C HIS A 288 -71.29 -13.32 130.60
N SER A 289 -70.41 -12.61 129.90
CA SER A 289 -69.91 -11.31 130.33
C SER A 289 -69.54 -10.45 129.12
N GLN A 290 -70.16 -9.27 129.11
CA GLN A 290 -69.93 -8.10 128.24
C GLN A 290 -70.73 -8.01 126.92
N ARG A 291 -72.03 -7.76 127.09
CA ARG A 291 -72.67 -6.60 126.44
C ARG A 291 -72.06 -5.30 126.99
N HIS A 292 -71.90 -4.30 126.11
CA HIS A 292 -71.42 -2.92 126.32
C HIS A 292 -69.90 -2.70 126.50
N ASN A 293 -69.23 -2.40 125.39
CA ASN A 293 -68.95 -0.99 125.06
C ASN A 293 -68.89 -0.79 123.54
N ASN A 294 -69.86 -0.01 123.06
CA ASN A 294 -69.93 0.54 121.72
C ASN A 294 -68.91 1.66 121.54
N ASP A 295 -68.54 1.84 120.27
CA ASP A 295 -68.21 3.11 119.64
C ASP A 295 -67.06 3.94 120.23
N GLN A 296 -65.92 3.90 119.52
CA GLN A 296 -65.40 5.10 118.85
C GLN A 296 -64.31 4.69 117.84
N GLY A 297 -64.45 5.13 116.58
CA GLY A 297 -63.32 5.13 115.62
C GLY A 297 -63.58 4.66 114.18
N LYS A 298 -64.70 5.02 113.55
CA LYS A 298 -64.69 5.17 112.08
C LYS A 298 -63.79 6.35 111.72
N GLN A 299 -62.74 6.14 110.90
CA GLN A 299 -62.51 6.86 109.62
C GLN A 299 -61.15 6.55 108.95
N LYS A 300 -61.25 5.99 107.74
CA LYS A 300 -60.55 6.30 106.47
C LYS A 300 -59.14 6.95 106.48
N SER A 301 -58.20 6.28 105.80
CA SER A 301 -57.30 6.89 104.79
C SER A 301 -56.53 5.77 104.04
N LYS A 302 -56.94 5.40 102.83
CA LYS A 302 -56.39 5.83 101.51
C LYS A 302 -54.93 5.41 101.24
N LYS A 303 -54.76 4.57 100.20
CA LYS A 303 -53.55 4.44 99.34
C LYS A 303 -53.07 5.82 98.85
N PRO A 304 -51.77 5.98 98.53
CA PRO A 304 -51.26 5.78 97.15
C PRO A 304 -49.93 4.98 97.14
N THR A 305 -49.61 4.12 96.18
CA THR A 305 -49.19 4.35 94.78
C THR A 305 -47.99 5.30 94.61
N ASN A 306 -46.80 4.74 94.34
CA ASN A 306 -45.81 5.23 93.37
C ASN A 306 -44.79 4.09 93.14
N LYS A 307 -44.67 3.48 91.95
CA LYS A 307 -44.09 3.92 90.67
C LYS A 307 -42.56 4.04 90.67
N GLU A 308 -41.97 3.21 89.79
CA GLU A 308 -40.82 3.46 88.91
C GLU A 308 -39.44 3.69 89.56
N MET A 309 -38.60 2.66 89.49
CA MET A 309 -37.40 2.61 88.64
C MET A 309 -37.10 1.16 88.26
#